data_AF-A0A927TD65-F1
#
_entry.id   AF-A0A927TD65-F1
#
_cell.length_a   1.000
_cell.length_b   1.000
_cell.length_c   1.000
_cell.angle_alpha   90.00
_cell.angle_beta   90.00
_cell.angle_gamma   90.00
#
_symmetry.space_group_name_H-M   'P 1'
#
loop_
_entity.id
_entity.type
_entity.pdbx_description
1 polymer ?
#
loop_
_entity_poly.entity_id
_entity_poly.type
_entity_poly.pdbx_seq_one_letter_code
_entity_poly.pdbx_strand_id
1 'polypeptide(L)'
;MSDKQTQKTENTPVGGFRFQTSEDALAANQEEIAIRYLRGKLKMDDPEMLLKVYQKAIDARTFQTPIGLRFMQELRDRMLDADIPEERIPIIPLRVTYISKVRDMANPAKVRIKGLGEKKPRGKIDKFAISVWLNIFLAILVAGMVFLALRSETPNMLNYRNAILNEYSEWEDSLTERENALRETELEWKKTQVGE
;
A
#
# COMPACT_ATOMS: atom_id res chain seq x y z
N MET A 1 -2.74 45.44 -6.02
CA MET A 1 -1.75 45.47 -7.11
C MET A 1 -1.05 44.12 -7.36
N SER A 2 -1.33 43.07 -6.57
CA SER A 2 -0.64 41.76 -6.70
C SER A 2 -1.26 40.78 -7.71
N ASP A 3 -2.53 40.92 -8.13
CA ASP A 3 -3.20 39.88 -8.95
C ASP A 3 -2.95 39.96 -10.46
N LYS A 4 -2.38 41.07 -10.96
CA LYS A 4 -2.09 41.22 -12.41
C LYS A 4 -0.73 40.65 -12.82
N GLN A 5 0.16 40.33 -11.88
CA GLN A 5 1.48 39.76 -12.20
C GLN A 5 1.44 38.23 -12.35
N THR A 6 0.57 37.54 -11.61
CA THR A 6 0.47 36.08 -11.61
C THR A 6 -0.12 35.51 -12.91
N GLN A 7 -1.04 36.21 -13.56
CA GLN A 7 -1.66 35.74 -14.80
C GLN A 7 -0.82 36.02 -16.07
N LYS A 8 0.07 37.02 -16.04
CA LYS A 8 0.91 37.37 -17.21
C LYS A 8 2.08 36.40 -17.40
N THR A 9 2.47 35.67 -16.36
CA THR A 9 3.58 34.71 -16.39
C THR A 9 3.18 33.33 -16.92
N GLU A 10 1.89 32.95 -16.91
CA GLU A 10 1.47 31.59 -17.27
C GLU A 10 1.65 31.24 -18.76
N ASN A 11 1.73 32.23 -19.65
CA ASN A 11 1.84 32.01 -21.10
C ASN A 11 3.03 32.72 -21.76
N THR A 12 3.93 33.31 -20.98
CA THR A 12 5.11 33.97 -21.56
C THR A 12 6.12 32.89 -22.01
N PRO A 13 6.49 32.84 -23.30
CA PRO A 13 7.50 31.91 -23.76
C PRO A 13 8.87 32.29 -23.17
N VAL A 14 9.59 31.30 -22.64
CA VAL A 14 10.93 31.48 -22.06
C VAL A 14 11.93 30.83 -23.00
N GLY A 15 12.93 31.57 -23.47
CA GLY A 15 13.96 31.07 -24.40
C GLY A 15 13.43 30.44 -25.70
N GLY A 16 12.21 30.77 -26.12
CA GLY A 16 11.53 30.19 -27.30
C GLY A 16 10.67 28.96 -27.02
N PHE A 17 10.57 28.51 -25.76
CA PHE A 17 9.75 27.38 -25.34
C PHE A 17 8.51 27.85 -24.57
N ARG A 18 7.38 27.18 -24.80
CA ARG A 18 6.18 27.32 -23.97
C ARG A 18 6.10 26.11 -23.03
N PHE A 19 6.09 26.38 -21.74
CA PHE A 19 5.97 25.36 -20.70
C PHE A 19 4.51 25.14 -20.34
N GLN A 20 4.17 23.90 -19.98
CA GLN A 20 2.81 23.53 -19.59
C GLN A 20 2.51 23.91 -18.13
N THR A 21 3.55 23.93 -17.28
CA THR A 21 3.42 24.28 -15.87
C THR A 21 4.16 25.59 -15.56
N SER A 22 3.63 26.36 -14.61
CA SER A 22 4.30 27.58 -14.13
C SER A 22 5.63 27.25 -13.43
N GLU A 23 5.74 26.08 -12.79
CA GLU A 23 6.97 25.64 -12.13
C GLU A 23 8.10 25.43 -13.14
N ASP A 24 7.81 24.72 -14.24
CA ASP A 24 8.78 24.51 -15.31
C ASP A 24 9.19 25.84 -15.97
N ALA A 25 8.25 26.77 -16.14
CA ALA A 25 8.53 28.11 -16.67
C ALA A 25 9.45 28.93 -15.74
N LEU A 26 9.23 28.85 -14.41
CA LEU A 26 10.09 29.52 -13.43
C LEU A 26 11.49 28.91 -13.40
N ALA A 27 11.59 27.57 -13.41
CA ALA A 27 12.87 26.88 -13.49
C ALA A 27 13.62 27.26 -14.77
N ALA A 28 12.93 27.31 -15.91
CA ALA A 28 13.52 27.72 -17.19
C ALA A 28 14.04 29.16 -17.17
N ASN A 29 13.32 30.08 -16.53
CA ASN A 29 13.78 31.46 -16.34
C ASN A 29 15.02 31.54 -15.45
N GLN A 30 15.04 30.79 -14.34
CA GLN A 30 16.21 30.73 -13.46
C GLN A 30 17.43 30.15 -14.18
N GLU A 31 17.24 29.08 -14.95
CA GLU A 31 18.29 28.52 -15.80
C GLU A 31 18.77 29.53 -16.83
N GLU A 32 17.89 30.28 -17.49
CA GLU A 32 18.28 31.31 -18.47
C GLU A 32 19.17 32.40 -17.84
N ILE A 33 18.83 32.85 -16.63
CA ILE A 33 19.64 33.82 -15.87
C ILE A 33 21.00 33.20 -15.50
N ALA A 34 21.00 31.96 -15.01
CA ALA A 34 22.22 31.25 -14.65
C ALA A 34 23.15 31.04 -15.86
N ILE A 35 22.59 30.65 -17.02
CA ILE A 35 23.32 30.49 -18.28
C ILE A 35 23.92 31.82 -18.71
N ARG A 36 23.16 32.91 -18.64
CA ARG A 36 23.64 34.25 -18.99
C ARG A 36 24.83 34.67 -18.14
N TYR A 37 24.76 34.41 -16.84
CA TYR A 37 25.85 34.66 -15.91
C TYR A 37 27.07 33.78 -16.20
N LEU A 38 26.86 32.49 -16.45
CA LEU A 38 27.94 31.56 -16.78
C LEU A 38 28.62 31.94 -18.10
N ARG A 39 27.86 32.29 -19.14
CA ARG A 39 28.42 32.77 -20.42
C ARG A 39 29.31 34.00 -20.26
N GLY A 40 29.01 34.89 -19.32
CA GLY A 40 29.84 36.06 -19.04
C GLY A 40 31.14 35.74 -18.27
N LYS A 41 31.18 34.61 -17.53
CA LYS A 41 32.33 34.23 -16.68
C LYS A 41 33.16 33.07 -17.23
N LEU A 42 32.57 32.26 -18.11
CA LEU A 42 33.17 31.07 -18.66
C LEU A 42 34.04 31.45 -19.85
N LYS A 43 35.31 31.05 -19.82
CA LYS A 43 36.18 31.11 -20.99
C LYS A 43 35.81 29.95 -21.90
N MET A 44 35.08 30.25 -22.97
CA MET A 44 34.63 29.24 -23.93
C MET A 44 35.76 28.69 -24.82
N ASP A 45 36.95 29.29 -24.74
CA ASP A 45 38.12 28.91 -25.52
C ASP A 45 39.05 27.93 -24.77
N ASP A 46 38.75 27.60 -23.49
CA ASP A 46 39.52 26.66 -22.67
C ASP A 46 38.76 25.33 -22.52
N PRO A 47 39.11 24.30 -23.31
CA PRO A 47 38.36 23.04 -23.35
C PRO A 47 38.38 22.27 -22.01
N GLU A 48 39.46 22.38 -21.24
CA GLU A 48 39.60 21.71 -19.93
C GLU A 48 38.74 22.39 -18.86
N MET A 49 38.63 23.72 -18.90
CA MET A 49 37.71 24.46 -18.01
C MET A 49 36.25 24.13 -18.36
N LEU A 50 35.92 24.06 -19.65
CA LEU A 50 34.59 23.66 -20.13
C LEU A 50 34.19 22.28 -19.63
N LEU A 51 35.08 21.30 -19.73
CA LEU A 51 34.85 19.93 -19.27
C LEU A 51 34.54 19.88 -17.76
N LYS A 52 35.31 20.60 -16.94
CA LYS A 52 35.09 20.66 -15.48
C LYS A 52 33.73 21.27 -15.13
N VAL A 53 33.37 22.37 -15.78
CA VAL A 53 32.08 23.05 -15.55
C VAL A 53 30.92 22.16 -15.99
N TYR A 54 31.05 21.52 -17.14
CA TYR A 54 30.05 20.61 -17.69
C TYR A 54 29.83 19.38 -16.80
N GLN A 55 30.90 18.70 -16.39
CA GLN A 55 30.80 17.56 -15.48
C GLN A 55 30.14 17.96 -14.16
N LYS A 56 30.57 19.08 -13.57
CA LYS A 56 29.96 19.61 -12.34
C LYS A 56 28.48 19.95 -12.52
N ALA A 57 28.09 20.50 -13.67
CA ALA A 57 26.69 20.84 -13.97
C ALA A 57 25.81 19.58 -14.11
N ILE A 58 26.35 18.49 -14.65
CA ILE A 58 25.67 17.19 -14.71
C ILE A 58 25.50 16.61 -13.30
N ASP A 59 26.57 16.58 -12.51
CA ASP A 59 26.57 16.01 -11.17
C ASP A 59 25.62 16.77 -10.23
N ALA A 60 25.66 18.10 -10.28
CA ALA A 60 24.80 18.97 -9.50
C ALA A 60 23.36 19.07 -10.04
N ARG A 61 23.06 18.52 -11.21
CA ARG A 61 21.75 18.57 -11.87
C ARG A 61 21.20 19.98 -12.02
N THR A 62 22.08 20.92 -12.34
CA THR A 62 21.76 22.36 -12.42
C THR A 62 20.82 22.69 -13.56
N PHE A 63 20.88 21.92 -14.65
CA PHE A 63 20.09 22.12 -15.86
C PHE A 63 19.18 20.94 -16.12
N GLN A 64 17.87 21.19 -16.11
CA GLN A 64 16.82 20.19 -16.30
C GLN A 64 15.83 20.61 -17.39
N THR A 65 15.62 21.91 -17.58
CA THR A 65 14.71 22.40 -18.63
C THR A 65 15.34 22.32 -20.02
N PRO A 66 14.53 22.36 -21.10
CA PRO A 66 15.05 22.39 -22.47
C PRO A 66 16.05 23.51 -22.74
N ILE A 67 15.95 24.65 -22.03
CA ILE A 67 16.87 25.78 -22.18
C ILE A 67 18.26 25.43 -21.63
N GLY A 68 18.32 24.85 -20.43
CA GLY A 68 19.55 24.35 -19.84
C GLY A 68 20.15 23.20 -20.62
N LEU A 69 19.32 22.26 -21.10
CA LEU A 69 19.80 21.15 -21.94
C LEU A 69 20.40 21.65 -23.27
N ARG A 70 19.83 22.68 -23.88
CA ARG A 70 20.41 23.32 -25.07
C ARG A 70 21.79 23.91 -24.77
N PHE A 71 21.95 24.59 -23.64
CA PHE A 71 23.25 25.12 -23.24
C PHE A 71 24.27 24.01 -23.00
N MET A 72 23.87 22.92 -22.34
CA MET A 72 24.75 21.76 -22.13
C MET A 72 25.17 21.11 -23.45
N GLN A 73 24.28 21.02 -24.43
CA GLN A 73 24.63 20.56 -25.79
C GLN A 73 25.62 21.53 -26.46
N GLU A 74 25.40 22.85 -26.37
CA GLU A 74 26.34 23.83 -26.91
C GLU A 74 27.74 23.68 -26.30
N LEU A 75 27.85 23.43 -24.99
CA LEU A 75 29.15 23.17 -24.36
C LEU A 75 29.79 21.89 -24.89
N ARG A 76 29.02 20.82 -25.08
CA ARG A 76 29.50 19.55 -25.64
C ARG A 76 30.00 19.73 -27.07
N ASP A 77 29.25 20.42 -27.91
CA ASP A 77 29.62 20.67 -29.31
C ASP A 77 30.94 21.45 -29.39
N ARG A 78 31.12 22.49 -28.56
CA ARG A 78 32.39 23.23 -28.51
C ARG A 78 33.58 22.38 -28.04
N MET A 79 33.35 21.45 -27.11
CA MET A 79 34.42 20.53 -26.68
C MET A 79 34.81 19.55 -27.79
N LEU A 80 33.83 19.10 -28.58
CA LEU A 80 34.09 18.25 -29.75
C LEU A 80 34.82 19.03 -30.84
N ASP A 81 34.44 20.28 -31.10
CA ASP A 81 35.14 21.17 -32.05
C ASP A 81 36.60 21.45 -31.64
N ALA A 82 36.89 21.38 -30.34
CA ALA A 82 38.22 21.55 -29.76
C ALA A 82 39.04 20.25 -29.65
N ASP A 83 38.62 19.18 -30.32
CA ASP A 83 39.30 17.87 -30.39
C ASP A 83 39.41 17.12 -29.04
N ILE A 84 38.46 17.35 -28.11
CA ILE A 84 38.32 16.50 -26.91
C ILE A 84 37.68 15.16 -27.32
N PRO A 85 38.27 14.02 -26.93
CA PRO A 85 37.69 12.71 -27.23
C PRO A 85 36.32 12.52 -26.57
N GLU A 86 35.36 12.00 -27.33
CA GLU A 86 33.97 11.81 -26.90
C GLU A 86 33.86 10.94 -25.63
N GLU A 87 34.78 9.98 -25.44
CA GLU A 87 34.81 9.10 -24.27
C GLU A 87 35.05 9.84 -22.96
N ARG A 88 35.67 11.03 -23.01
CA ARG A 88 35.91 11.86 -21.82
C ARG A 88 34.71 12.73 -21.47
N ILE A 89 33.77 12.94 -22.39
CA ILE A 89 32.64 13.85 -22.20
C ILE A 89 31.45 13.05 -21.63
N PRO A 90 30.99 13.34 -20.40
CA PRO A 90 29.84 12.64 -19.84
C PRO A 90 28.57 12.84 -20.67
N ILE A 91 27.78 11.78 -20.85
CA ILE A 91 26.51 11.83 -21.57
C ILE A 91 25.49 12.64 -20.75
N ILE A 92 24.74 13.53 -21.41
CA ILE A 92 23.65 14.29 -20.77
C ILE A 92 22.47 13.34 -20.45
N PRO A 93 22.13 13.10 -19.17
CA PRO A 93 21.04 12.19 -18.82
C PRO A 93 19.68 12.87 -19.01
N LEU A 94 18.84 12.29 -19.89
CA LEU A 94 17.44 12.71 -20.04
C LEU A 94 16.60 12.11 -18.92
N ARG A 95 15.96 12.97 -18.11
CA ARG A 95 15.15 12.56 -16.94
C ARG A 95 13.65 12.50 -17.23
N VAL A 96 13.25 12.80 -18.47
CA VAL A 96 11.87 12.75 -18.94
C VAL A 96 11.74 11.72 -20.06
N THR A 97 10.61 11.02 -20.11
CA THR A 97 10.26 10.09 -21.17
C THR A 97 9.35 10.78 -22.19
N TYR A 98 9.77 10.84 -23.45
CA TYR A 98 9.11 11.65 -24.48
C TYR A 98 7.98 10.91 -25.22
N ILE A 99 8.15 9.60 -25.48
CA ILE A 99 7.27 8.84 -26.39
C ILE A 99 6.33 7.88 -25.65
N SER A 100 6.60 7.56 -24.38
CA SER A 100 5.91 6.46 -23.67
C SER A 100 4.49 6.77 -23.20
N LYS A 101 4.06 8.05 -23.16
CA LYS A 101 2.78 8.45 -22.54
C LYS A 101 1.58 8.50 -23.50
N VAL A 102 1.79 8.46 -24.82
CA VAL A 102 0.67 8.56 -25.78
C VAL A 102 -0.18 7.29 -25.85
N ARG A 103 0.35 6.13 -25.42
CA ARG A 103 -0.39 4.86 -25.43
C ARG A 103 -1.19 4.60 -24.15
N ASP A 104 -0.81 5.24 -23.04
CA ASP A 104 -1.43 4.99 -21.74
C ASP A 104 -2.66 5.86 -21.47
N MET A 105 -2.83 6.97 -22.21
CA MET A 105 -4.03 7.81 -22.14
C MET A 105 -5.24 7.23 -22.90
N ALA A 106 -5.01 6.36 -23.89
CA ALA A 106 -6.08 5.75 -24.68
C ALA A 106 -6.68 4.49 -24.03
N ASN A 107 -6.08 3.95 -22.96
CA ASN A 107 -6.62 2.78 -22.27
C ASN A 107 -6.21 2.76 -20.78
N PRO A 108 -6.96 3.45 -19.89
CA PRO A 108 -6.66 3.50 -18.45
C PRO A 108 -6.70 2.11 -17.78
N ALA A 109 -7.28 1.09 -18.42
CA ALA A 109 -7.34 -0.27 -17.90
C ALA A 109 -5.99 -1.03 -17.97
N LYS A 110 -5.05 -0.62 -18.83
CA LYS A 110 -3.74 -1.31 -18.97
C LYS A 110 -2.61 -0.74 -18.11
N VAL A 111 -2.81 0.44 -17.50
CA VAL A 111 -1.78 1.09 -16.65
C VAL A 111 -1.53 0.34 -15.33
N ARG A 112 -2.40 -0.59 -14.92
CA ARG A 112 -2.16 -1.45 -13.74
C ARG A 112 -1.21 -2.64 -14.01
N ILE A 113 -0.83 -2.91 -15.26
CA ILE A 113 -0.01 -4.09 -15.61
C ILE A 113 1.17 -3.70 -16.50
N LYS A 114 1.98 -2.72 -16.08
CA LYS A 114 3.35 -2.60 -16.62
C LYS A 114 4.34 -1.97 -15.65
N GLY A 115 4.33 -2.49 -14.42
CA GLY A 115 5.46 -2.38 -13.49
C GLY A 115 6.30 -3.67 -13.51
N LEU A 116 6.74 -4.13 -14.69
CA LEU A 116 7.77 -5.16 -14.82
C LEU A 116 8.99 -4.53 -15.47
N GLY A 117 10.00 -4.25 -14.66
CA GLY A 117 11.27 -3.67 -15.08
C GLY A 117 12.13 -3.27 -13.87
N GLU A 118 12.60 -4.28 -13.16
CA GLU A 118 13.76 -4.27 -12.24
C GLU A 118 13.73 -3.38 -10.98
N LYS A 119 13.52 -4.04 -9.83
CA LYS A 119 14.44 -3.99 -8.67
C LYS A 119 14.03 -5.00 -7.58
N LYS A 120 14.89 -6.02 -7.41
CA LYS A 120 15.10 -6.96 -6.28
C LYS A 120 13.91 -7.70 -5.64
N PRO A 121 14.01 -9.04 -5.42
CA PRO A 121 13.04 -9.79 -4.65
C PRO A 121 13.29 -9.54 -3.16
N ARG A 122 12.64 -8.53 -2.59
CA ARG A 122 12.44 -8.45 -1.14
C ARG A 122 11.08 -9.01 -0.83
N GLY A 123 11.06 -10.09 -0.06
CA GLY A 123 9.92 -10.94 0.25
C GLY A 123 8.64 -10.16 0.48
N LYS A 124 7.84 -10.07 -0.59
CA LYS A 124 6.42 -9.80 -0.46
C LYS A 124 5.87 -11.15 -0.03
N ILE A 125 5.54 -11.29 1.26
CA ILE A 125 4.68 -12.39 1.67
C ILE A 125 3.43 -12.22 0.82
N ASP A 126 3.21 -13.15 -0.10
CA ASP A 126 2.14 -13.04 -1.09
C ASP A 126 0.84 -12.85 -0.33
N LYS A 127 0.29 -11.64 -0.36
CA LYS A 127 -0.94 -11.29 0.35
C LYS A 127 -2.08 -12.24 -0.05
N PHE A 128 -2.01 -12.78 -1.26
CA PHE A 128 -2.86 -13.86 -1.76
C PHE A 128 -2.65 -15.17 -0.99
N ALA A 129 -1.40 -15.62 -0.80
CA ALA A 129 -1.10 -16.80 0.00
C ALA A 129 -1.56 -16.64 1.46
N ILE A 130 -1.34 -15.48 2.08
CA ILE A 130 -1.86 -15.18 3.43
C ILE A 130 -3.39 -15.28 3.45
N SER A 131 -4.08 -14.70 2.47
CA SER A 131 -5.55 -14.72 2.43
C SER A 131 -6.13 -16.13 2.25
N VAL A 132 -5.46 -16.98 1.45
CA VAL A 132 -5.85 -18.39 1.26
C VAL A 132 -5.58 -19.21 2.52
N TRP A 133 -4.42 -19.03 3.13
CA TRP A 133 -4.07 -19.72 4.37
C TRP A 133 -4.98 -19.33 5.54
N LEU A 134 -5.33 -18.05 5.66
CA LEU A 134 -6.26 -17.55 6.67
C LEU A 134 -7.67 -18.16 6.50
N ASN A 135 -8.12 -18.31 5.25
CA ASN A 135 -9.42 -18.93 4.95
C ASN A 135 -9.40 -20.44 5.29
N ILE A 136 -8.33 -21.15 4.92
CA ILE A 136 -8.15 -22.56 5.29
C ILE A 136 -8.12 -22.73 6.81
N PHE A 137 -7.41 -21.86 7.53
CA PHE A 137 -7.38 -21.87 8.99
C PHE A 137 -8.78 -21.65 9.61
N LEU A 138 -9.54 -20.69 9.08
CA LEU A 138 -10.92 -20.45 9.51
C LEU A 138 -11.83 -21.67 9.26
N ALA A 139 -11.68 -22.34 8.12
CA ALA A 139 -12.42 -23.55 7.80
C ALA A 139 -12.10 -24.71 8.77
N ILE A 140 -10.84 -24.85 9.20
CA ILE A 140 -10.44 -25.86 10.19
C ILE A 140 -11.08 -25.58 11.56
N LEU A 141 -11.18 -24.33 12.00
CA LEU A 141 -11.84 -23.98 13.26
C LEU A 141 -13.33 -24.34 13.23
N VAL A 142 -14.03 -24.02 12.13
CA VAL A 142 -15.43 -24.38 11.94
C VAL A 142 -15.59 -25.90 11.89
N ALA A 143 -14.75 -26.60 11.14
CA ALA A 143 -14.76 -28.06 11.08
C ALA A 143 -14.47 -28.70 12.45
N GLY A 144 -13.58 -28.10 13.26
CA GLY A 144 -13.30 -28.52 14.63
C GLY A 144 -14.51 -28.34 15.56
N MET A 145 -15.22 -27.21 15.47
CA MET A 145 -16.47 -27.00 16.21
C MET A 145 -17.54 -28.01 15.79
N VAL A 146 -17.70 -28.26 14.49
CA VAL A 146 -18.66 -29.24 13.97
C VAL A 146 -18.27 -30.66 14.41
N PHE A 147 -16.99 -31.00 14.37
CA PHE A 147 -16.50 -32.31 14.79
C PHE A 147 -16.69 -32.54 16.28
N LEU A 148 -16.38 -31.55 17.12
CA LEU A 148 -16.71 -31.60 18.54
C LEU A 148 -18.23 -31.67 18.74
N ALA A 149 -19.04 -30.89 18.04
CA ALA A 149 -20.49 -30.95 18.17
C ALA A 149 -21.08 -32.32 17.77
N LEU A 150 -20.50 -33.00 16.79
CA LEU A 150 -20.94 -34.32 16.35
C LEU A 150 -20.38 -35.46 17.20
N ARG A 151 -19.20 -35.29 17.80
CA ARG A 151 -18.48 -36.37 18.51
C ARG A 151 -18.50 -36.22 20.03
N SER A 152 -18.67 -35.00 20.53
CA SER A 152 -18.94 -34.74 21.94
C SER A 152 -20.44 -34.65 22.14
N GLU A 153 -20.96 -35.50 23.01
CA GLU A 153 -22.14 -35.15 23.78
C GLU A 153 -21.83 -33.81 24.46
N THR A 154 -22.40 -32.74 23.92
CA THR A 154 -22.12 -31.36 24.31
C THR A 154 -22.23 -31.20 25.83
N PRO A 155 -21.15 -30.81 26.57
CA PRO A 155 -21.30 -30.25 27.90
C PRO A 155 -21.73 -28.80 27.72
N ASN A 156 -22.94 -28.58 27.21
CA ASN A 156 -23.54 -27.27 27.08
C ASN A 156 -25.03 -27.38 27.39
N MET A 157 -25.36 -27.12 28.67
CA MET A 157 -26.69 -26.88 29.25
C MET A 157 -27.78 -27.97 29.16
N LEU A 158 -27.84 -28.82 28.12
CA LEU A 158 -28.92 -29.83 28.02
C LEU A 158 -28.81 -30.95 29.06
N ASN A 159 -27.59 -31.41 29.37
CA ASN A 159 -27.38 -32.48 30.35
C ASN A 159 -27.75 -32.02 31.78
N TYR A 160 -27.50 -30.75 32.12
CA TYR A 160 -27.88 -30.21 33.43
C TYR A 160 -29.40 -30.20 33.65
N ARG A 161 -30.18 -29.91 32.60
CA ARG A 161 -31.65 -29.97 32.68
C ARG A 161 -32.14 -31.40 32.92
N ASN A 162 -31.56 -32.36 32.21
CA ASN A 162 -31.95 -33.76 32.33
C ASN A 162 -31.53 -34.35 33.68
N ALA A 163 -30.34 -34.02 34.18
CA ALA A 163 -29.87 -34.43 35.50
C ALA A 163 -30.77 -33.90 36.61
N ILE A 164 -31.13 -32.61 36.58
CA ILE A 164 -32.06 -32.01 37.54
C ILE A 164 -33.44 -32.68 37.44
N LEU A 165 -33.96 -32.88 36.22
CA LEU A 165 -35.27 -33.51 36.02
C LEU A 165 -35.32 -34.94 36.55
N ASN A 166 -34.24 -35.71 36.38
CA ASN A 166 -34.13 -37.07 36.87
C ASN A 166 -34.11 -37.12 38.41
N GLU A 167 -33.41 -36.19 39.06
CA GLU A 167 -33.44 -36.07 40.52
C GLU A 167 -34.84 -35.70 41.04
N TYR A 168 -35.59 -34.86 40.33
CA TYR A 168 -36.97 -34.55 40.69
C TYR A 168 -37.91 -35.76 40.54
N SER A 169 -37.78 -36.55 39.48
CA SER A 169 -38.59 -37.77 39.32
C SER A 169 -38.27 -38.81 40.40
N GLU A 170 -36.99 -39.03 40.70
CA GLU A 170 -36.58 -39.93 41.78
C GLU A 170 -37.08 -39.43 43.15
N TRP A 171 -37.08 -38.11 43.37
CA TRP A 171 -37.58 -37.52 44.60
C TRP A 171 -39.11 -37.68 44.74
N GLU A 172 -39.87 -37.48 43.67
CA GLU A 172 -41.33 -37.66 43.65
C GLU A 172 -41.73 -39.12 43.93
N ASP A 173 -41.00 -40.08 43.34
CA ASP A 173 -41.20 -41.50 43.62
C ASP A 173 -40.93 -41.82 45.10
N SER A 174 -39.87 -41.26 45.68
CA SER A 174 -39.52 -41.47 47.10
C SER A 174 -40.55 -40.89 48.07
N LEU A 175 -41.17 -39.76 47.72
CA LEU A 175 -42.24 -39.14 48.52
C LEU A 175 -43.52 -39.96 48.43
N THR A 176 -43.87 -40.42 47.23
CA THR A 176 -45.05 -41.26 47.00
C THR A 176 -44.95 -42.58 47.76
N GLU A 177 -43.77 -43.19 47.81
CA GLU A 177 -43.54 -44.41 48.59
C GLU A 177 -43.65 -44.15 50.10
N ARG A 178 -43.13 -43.01 50.59
CA ARG A 178 -43.29 -42.61 52.00
C ARG A 178 -44.74 -42.31 52.37
N GLU A 179 -45.50 -41.63 51.51
CA GLU A 179 -46.93 -41.39 51.73
C GLU A 179 -47.73 -42.68 51.74
N ASN A 180 -47.40 -43.64 50.87
CA ASN A 180 -48.04 -44.96 50.87
C ASN A 180 -47.74 -45.73 52.14
N ALA A 181 -46.48 -45.73 52.61
CA ALA A 181 -46.10 -46.36 53.87
C ALA A 181 -46.81 -45.70 55.07
N LEU A 182 -46.89 -44.36 55.11
CA LEU A 182 -47.65 -43.63 56.13
C LEU A 182 -49.13 -43.99 56.10
N ARG A 183 -49.75 -44.05 54.92
CA ARG A 183 -51.16 -44.42 54.75
C ARG A 183 -51.44 -45.85 55.22
N GLU A 184 -50.53 -46.79 54.98
CA GLU A 184 -50.63 -48.15 55.50
C GLU A 184 -50.58 -48.17 57.03
N THR A 185 -49.62 -47.45 57.62
CA THR A 185 -49.57 -47.34 59.09
C THR A 185 -50.81 -46.65 59.63
N GLU A 186 -51.33 -45.58 59.03
CA GLU A 186 -52.56 -44.92 59.48
C GLU A 186 -53.78 -45.84 59.41
N LEU A 187 -53.87 -46.68 58.37
CA LEU A 187 -54.92 -47.67 58.23
C LEU A 187 -54.80 -48.77 59.30
N GLU A 188 -53.58 -49.18 59.63
CA GLU A 188 -53.32 -50.09 60.75
C GLU A 188 -53.70 -49.44 62.07
N TRP A 189 -53.18 -48.26 62.40
CA TRP A 189 -53.52 -47.49 63.60
C TRP A 189 -55.03 -47.25 63.75
N LYS A 190 -55.75 -46.91 62.66
CA LYS A 190 -57.21 -46.77 62.66
C LYS A 190 -57.94 -48.09 62.89
N LYS A 191 -57.46 -49.21 62.32
CA LYS A 191 -58.02 -50.54 62.60
C LYS A 191 -57.80 -50.94 64.06
N THR A 192 -56.64 -50.64 64.64
CA THR A 192 -56.33 -50.94 66.05
C THR A 192 -57.15 -50.07 67.02
N GLN A 193 -57.48 -48.82 66.66
CA GLN A 193 -58.30 -47.90 67.46
C GLN A 193 -59.82 -48.16 67.37
N VAL A 194 -60.31 -48.79 66.31
CA VAL A 194 -61.75 -49.12 66.12
C VAL A 194 -62.09 -50.52 66.67
N GLY A 195 -61.09 -51.28 67.14
CA GLY A 195 -61.20 -52.66 67.63
C GLY A 195 -61.26 -52.84 69.16
N GLU A 196 -61.29 -51.77 69.96
CA GLU A 196 -61.65 -51.75 71.39
C GLU A 196 -63.00 -51.07 71.61
#